data_AF-A0A813JWC1-F1
#
_entry.id   AF-A0A813JWC1-F1
#
_cell.length_a   1.000
_cell.length_b   1.000
_cell.length_c   1.000
_cell.angle_alpha   90.00
_cell.angle_beta   90.00
_cell.angle_gamma   90.00
#
_symmetry.space_group_name_H-M   'P 1'
#
loop_
_entity.id
_entity.type
_entity.pdbx_description
1 polymer ?
#
loop_
_entity_poly.entity_id
_entity_poly.type
_entity_poly.pdbx_seq_one_letter_code
_entity_poly.pdbx_strand_id
1 'polypeptide(L)'
;MKPKAGYDYLATAAHFAAESSTGTNVNVCTTDDFTKSVDALVYYIDPDNEEMKIAYPTLLFDRNITDGRAMMCSVLPLSIGNNQGMGDVEYGKIYDIYFPPAYLRLFDGPNCNVVDMWRILNRGMSNGGLIVGTIIKPKLGLQPKPFGEACYAFWQGGDFIKNDEPQGNQVFCQMNECIPEVVKAMRAAIKETGSSKLFSANITADDPNEMIARGKYVLSQFGPLGENCAFLVDGYVAGGTAITVARRNFPSQFLHYHRAGHGAITSPQTQRGYTAFVHTKISRVIGASGIHTGTMSFGKMEGDASDKNIAFMLQDDEADGPYYHQEWEGMKQTTPIISGGMNALRLPAFFENLGHSNVILTAGGGSFGHKDGPKPGAISCRQGEESWKEWKAGKFGDVSLSDGIIEFAKTHEELKGAFLTFQKDADQIYPGWKEKLGYTGESSVQAATFDWAKKAAAAPYIGGWVYAKTPNVEGVYWNEVGYCPDGTAMNLAGNETNHPEKIKKDMHTPGSTLPKSFYMNAVGYLPDGTPLNMAGNEVNHPEKIGPDPHKNGSPLPPPLKGYVNDIGYTPDGTPMDKAGNLSVKK
;
A
#
# COMPACT_ATOMS: atom_id res chain seq x y z
N MET A 1 -21.72 -24.31 -13.67
CA MET A 1 -21.26 -24.48 -15.06
C MET A 1 -22.46 -24.90 -15.87
N LYS A 2 -22.63 -24.31 -17.05
CA LYS A 2 -23.66 -24.69 -18.00
C LYS A 2 -23.01 -25.23 -19.29
N PRO A 3 -23.30 -26.47 -19.69
CA PRO A 3 -22.89 -27.00 -20.99
C PRO A 3 -23.55 -26.22 -22.13
N LYS A 4 -22.90 -26.15 -23.30
CA LYS A 4 -23.59 -25.66 -24.50
C LYS A 4 -24.72 -26.62 -24.89
N ALA A 5 -25.73 -26.08 -25.57
CA ALA A 5 -26.83 -26.88 -26.09
C ALA A 5 -26.32 -28.08 -26.92
N GLY A 6 -26.84 -29.27 -26.61
CA GLY A 6 -26.46 -30.52 -27.27
C GLY A 6 -25.38 -31.34 -26.55
N TYR A 7 -24.80 -30.85 -25.46
CA TYR A 7 -23.82 -31.59 -24.64
C TYR A 7 -24.42 -32.05 -23.31
N ASP A 8 -24.00 -33.23 -22.84
CA ASP A 8 -24.40 -33.83 -21.56
C ASP A 8 -23.65 -33.19 -20.37
N TYR A 9 -24.35 -33.00 -19.24
CA TYR A 9 -23.78 -32.31 -18.08
C TYR A 9 -22.59 -33.07 -17.47
N LEU A 10 -22.73 -34.37 -17.21
CA LEU A 10 -21.67 -35.16 -16.57
C LEU A 10 -20.46 -35.29 -17.51
N ALA A 11 -20.70 -35.52 -18.80
CA ALA A 11 -19.64 -35.60 -19.79
C ALA A 11 -18.86 -34.28 -19.91
N THR A 12 -19.56 -33.14 -19.98
CA THR A 12 -18.92 -31.81 -20.01
C THR A 12 -18.20 -31.50 -18.70
N ALA A 13 -18.76 -31.89 -17.55
CA ALA A 13 -18.10 -31.75 -16.25
C ALA A 13 -16.79 -32.55 -16.18
N ALA A 14 -16.80 -33.81 -16.64
CA ALA A 14 -15.60 -34.65 -16.69
C ALA A 14 -14.55 -34.08 -17.66
N HIS A 15 -14.98 -33.58 -18.83
CA HIS A 15 -14.09 -32.89 -19.77
C HIS A 15 -13.50 -31.61 -19.17
N PHE A 16 -14.29 -30.85 -18.39
CA PHE A 16 -13.82 -29.67 -17.68
C PHE A 16 -12.71 -30.03 -16.67
N ALA A 17 -12.89 -31.09 -15.90
CA ALA A 17 -11.87 -31.57 -14.95
C ALA A 17 -10.60 -32.06 -15.67
N ALA A 18 -10.75 -32.76 -16.80
CA ALA A 18 -9.63 -33.20 -17.64
C ALA A 18 -8.80 -32.02 -18.16
N GLU A 19 -9.44 -31.03 -18.80
CA GLU A 19 -8.82 -29.80 -19.32
C GLU A 19 -8.30 -28.85 -18.21
N SER A 20 -8.59 -29.17 -16.95
CA SER A 20 -8.14 -28.43 -15.76
C SER A 20 -7.06 -29.19 -14.96
N SER A 21 -6.58 -30.34 -15.44
CA SER A 21 -5.58 -31.15 -14.73
C SER A 21 -4.61 -31.88 -15.66
N THR A 22 -4.94 -33.10 -16.08
CA THR A 22 -4.01 -34.06 -16.69
C THR A 22 -4.40 -34.50 -18.10
N GLY A 23 -5.62 -34.19 -18.52
CA GLY A 23 -6.20 -34.70 -19.76
C GLY A 23 -6.27 -33.66 -20.88
N THR A 24 -6.84 -34.10 -22.00
CA THR A 24 -7.24 -33.27 -23.13
C THR A 24 -8.48 -33.90 -23.79
N ASN A 25 -8.99 -33.32 -24.88
CA ASN A 25 -10.19 -33.77 -25.59
C ASN A 25 -10.08 -35.15 -26.27
N VAL A 26 -8.90 -35.79 -26.27
CA VAL A 26 -8.64 -37.11 -26.86
C VAL A 26 -7.71 -37.95 -25.98
N ASN A 27 -7.77 -39.27 -26.13
CA ASN A 27 -6.83 -40.17 -25.47
C ASN A 27 -5.40 -39.94 -25.99
N VAL A 28 -4.44 -39.86 -25.07
CA VAL A 28 -3.01 -39.73 -25.40
C VAL A 28 -2.24 -40.96 -24.92
N CYS A 29 -1.38 -41.50 -25.78
CA CYS A 29 -0.63 -42.73 -25.51
C CYS A 29 0.43 -42.61 -24.40
N THR A 30 0.69 -41.40 -23.94
CA THR A 30 1.63 -41.10 -22.83
C THR A 30 0.99 -41.21 -21.46
N THR A 31 -0.33 -41.41 -21.36
CA THR A 31 -1.03 -41.54 -20.06
C THR A 31 -0.63 -42.85 -19.38
N ASP A 32 -0.06 -42.76 -18.19
CA ASP A 32 0.27 -43.90 -17.34
C ASP A 32 -0.56 -43.92 -16.04
N ASP A 33 -0.37 -44.95 -15.21
CA ASP A 33 -1.15 -45.10 -13.98
C ASP A 33 -0.77 -44.06 -12.91
N PHE A 34 0.45 -43.51 -12.96
CA PHE A 34 0.84 -42.40 -12.09
C PHE A 34 0.10 -41.12 -12.47
N THR A 35 0.00 -40.79 -13.77
CA THR A 35 -0.74 -39.63 -14.27
C THR A 35 -2.19 -39.68 -13.79
N LYS A 36 -2.85 -40.84 -13.90
CA LYS A 36 -4.23 -41.03 -13.41
C LYS A 36 -4.38 -40.79 -11.90
N SER A 37 -3.33 -41.05 -11.12
CA SER A 37 -3.37 -40.87 -9.66
C SER A 37 -3.42 -39.40 -9.23
N VAL A 38 -3.11 -38.47 -10.14
CA VAL A 38 -3.15 -37.02 -9.90
C VAL A 38 -4.24 -36.31 -10.69
N ASP A 39 -5.17 -37.04 -11.33
CA ASP A 39 -6.31 -36.47 -12.04
C ASP A 39 -7.18 -35.60 -11.11
N ALA A 40 -7.68 -34.48 -11.62
CA ALA A 40 -8.78 -33.78 -10.95
C ALA A 40 -10.10 -34.55 -11.16
N LEU A 41 -10.89 -34.67 -10.09
CA LEU A 41 -12.10 -35.49 -10.09
C LEU A 41 -13.33 -34.63 -9.81
N VAL A 42 -14.33 -34.73 -10.68
CA VAL A 42 -15.68 -34.26 -10.38
C VAL A 42 -16.26 -35.19 -9.32
N TYR A 43 -16.52 -34.68 -8.12
CA TYR A 43 -17.06 -35.48 -7.01
C TYR A 43 -18.51 -35.15 -6.69
N TYR A 44 -19.05 -34.08 -7.27
CA TYR A 44 -20.44 -33.66 -7.12
C TYR A 44 -20.90 -32.89 -8.36
N ILE A 45 -22.12 -33.18 -8.81
CA ILE A 45 -22.85 -32.39 -9.80
C ILE A 45 -24.31 -32.25 -9.38
N ASP A 46 -24.90 -31.11 -9.71
CA ASP A 46 -26.33 -30.85 -9.66
C ASP A 46 -26.70 -30.08 -10.95
N PRO A 47 -27.16 -30.79 -12.00
CA PRO A 47 -27.49 -30.17 -13.27
C PRO A 47 -28.63 -29.15 -13.19
N ASP A 48 -29.57 -29.32 -12.26
CA ASP A 48 -30.75 -28.45 -12.13
C ASP A 48 -30.35 -27.07 -11.58
N ASN A 49 -29.34 -27.03 -10.70
CA ASN A 49 -28.76 -25.81 -10.16
C ASN A 49 -27.46 -25.37 -10.87
N GLU A 50 -27.10 -26.05 -11.96
CA GLU A 50 -25.85 -25.85 -12.69
C GLU A 50 -24.59 -25.92 -11.80
N GLU A 51 -24.62 -26.73 -10.74
CA GLU A 51 -23.53 -26.85 -9.78
C GLU A 51 -22.61 -28.02 -10.12
N MET A 52 -21.29 -27.79 -9.97
CA MET A 52 -20.27 -28.82 -10.11
C MET A 52 -19.16 -28.54 -9.09
N LYS A 53 -18.67 -29.59 -8.42
CA LYS A 53 -17.50 -29.51 -7.54
C LYS A 53 -16.40 -30.44 -8.02
N ILE A 54 -15.19 -29.89 -8.12
CA ILE A 54 -13.99 -30.59 -8.57
C ILE A 54 -12.98 -30.65 -7.42
N ALA A 55 -12.41 -31.81 -7.18
CA ALA A 55 -11.30 -32.02 -6.26
C ALA A 55 -9.99 -32.08 -7.06
N TYR A 56 -9.03 -31.23 -6.72
CA TYR A 56 -7.72 -31.17 -7.35
C TYR A 56 -6.66 -31.74 -6.38
N PRO A 57 -5.96 -32.83 -6.73
CA PRO A 57 -4.82 -33.30 -5.96
C PRO A 57 -3.76 -32.19 -5.83
N THR A 58 -3.32 -31.89 -4.60
CA THR A 58 -2.39 -30.76 -4.38
C THR A 58 -1.01 -30.94 -5.00
N LEU A 59 -0.69 -32.16 -5.49
CA LEU A 59 0.50 -32.48 -6.25
C LEU A 59 0.52 -31.79 -7.62
N LEU A 60 -0.64 -31.40 -8.16
CA LEU A 60 -0.73 -30.68 -9.44
C LEU A 60 -0.20 -29.25 -9.35
N PHE A 61 -0.30 -28.62 -8.18
CA PHE A 61 0.03 -27.21 -8.05
C PHE A 61 1.53 -26.99 -7.85
N ASP A 62 2.09 -26.21 -8.78
CA ASP A 62 3.51 -25.87 -8.85
C ASP A 62 4.01 -25.16 -7.58
N ARG A 63 5.32 -25.28 -7.36
CA ARG A 63 6.04 -24.78 -6.19
C ARG A 63 7.27 -24.03 -6.63
N ASN A 64 7.60 -22.99 -5.88
CA ASN A 64 8.84 -22.27 -6.10
C ASN A 64 10.05 -23.20 -5.94
N ILE A 65 10.96 -23.18 -6.92
CA ILE A 65 12.25 -23.86 -6.80
C ILE A 65 13.15 -23.26 -5.70
N THR A 66 12.92 -22.00 -5.34
CA THR A 66 13.79 -21.24 -4.42
C THR A 66 13.48 -21.47 -2.95
N ASP A 67 12.20 -21.70 -2.60
CA ASP A 67 11.75 -21.79 -1.21
C ASP A 67 10.66 -22.85 -0.96
N GLY A 68 10.26 -23.60 -2.00
CA GLY A 68 9.23 -24.65 -1.92
C GLY A 68 7.81 -24.13 -1.65
N ARG A 69 7.59 -22.82 -1.61
CA ARG A 69 6.28 -22.21 -1.35
C ARG A 69 5.34 -22.37 -2.53
N ALA A 70 4.04 -22.31 -2.24
CA ALA A 70 3.00 -22.36 -3.25
C ALA A 70 2.88 -21.03 -4.01
N MET A 71 2.32 -21.09 -5.22
CA MET A 71 2.07 -19.92 -6.04
C MET A 71 0.65 -19.91 -6.62
N MET A 72 -0.05 -18.80 -6.45
CA MET A 72 -1.43 -18.65 -6.96
C MET A 72 -1.48 -18.67 -8.49
N CYS A 73 -0.39 -18.29 -9.16
CA CYS A 73 -0.25 -18.40 -10.61
C CYS A 73 -0.15 -19.84 -11.13
N SER A 74 -0.16 -20.87 -10.26
CA SER A 74 -0.41 -22.26 -10.67
C SER A 74 -1.84 -22.71 -10.38
N VAL A 75 -2.41 -22.30 -9.24
CA VAL A 75 -3.80 -22.59 -8.89
C VAL A 75 -4.77 -22.03 -9.93
N LEU A 76 -4.57 -20.77 -10.35
CA LEU A 76 -5.48 -20.09 -11.27
C LEU A 76 -5.48 -20.70 -12.69
N PRO A 77 -4.36 -20.97 -13.36
CA PRO A 77 -4.40 -21.62 -14.67
C PRO A 77 -5.06 -23.00 -14.67
N LEU A 78 -4.90 -23.79 -13.61
CA LEU A 78 -5.55 -25.10 -13.49
C LEU A 78 -7.04 -24.95 -13.20
N SER A 79 -7.44 -24.14 -12.22
CA SER A 79 -8.84 -24.01 -11.81
C SER A 79 -9.68 -23.12 -12.72
N ILE A 80 -9.10 -22.10 -13.35
CA ILE A 80 -9.82 -21.08 -14.15
C ILE A 80 -9.03 -20.58 -15.37
N GLY A 81 -8.20 -21.43 -15.97
CA GLY A 81 -7.43 -21.13 -17.19
C GLY A 81 -8.13 -21.57 -18.46
N ASN A 82 -7.60 -22.60 -19.12
CA ASN A 82 -8.09 -23.09 -20.42
C ASN A 82 -9.58 -23.50 -20.38
N ASN A 83 -10.07 -23.96 -19.24
CA ASN A 83 -11.47 -24.30 -19.05
C ASN A 83 -12.43 -23.12 -19.31
N GLN A 84 -11.94 -21.87 -19.24
CA GLN A 84 -12.67 -20.68 -19.63
C GLN A 84 -12.69 -20.43 -21.15
N GLY A 85 -12.15 -21.31 -21.96
CA GLY A 85 -12.20 -21.25 -23.43
C GLY A 85 -12.89 -22.45 -24.09
N MET A 86 -13.35 -23.42 -23.30
CA MET A 86 -13.91 -24.68 -23.81
C MET A 86 -15.11 -24.47 -24.74
N GLY A 87 -15.06 -25.14 -25.90
CA GLY A 87 -16.05 -25.00 -26.97
C GLY A 87 -17.41 -25.64 -26.67
N ASP A 88 -17.46 -26.56 -25.73
CA ASP A 88 -18.64 -27.32 -25.26
C ASP A 88 -19.22 -26.76 -23.95
N VAL A 89 -18.62 -25.73 -23.37
CA VAL A 89 -19.10 -25.03 -22.16
C VAL A 89 -19.66 -23.67 -22.53
N GLU A 90 -20.92 -23.38 -22.17
CA GLU A 90 -21.51 -22.06 -22.36
C GLU A 90 -20.88 -21.06 -21.39
N TYR A 91 -20.80 -21.44 -20.11
CA TYR A 91 -20.09 -20.70 -19.07
C TYR A 91 -19.75 -21.54 -17.84
N GLY A 92 -18.77 -21.07 -17.07
CA GLY A 92 -18.40 -21.64 -15.77
C GLY A 92 -17.76 -20.57 -14.89
N LYS A 93 -18.23 -20.44 -13.65
CA LYS A 93 -17.74 -19.48 -12.67
C LYS A 93 -17.44 -20.17 -11.35
N ILE A 94 -16.31 -19.85 -10.73
CA ILE A 94 -15.96 -20.34 -9.39
C ILE A 94 -16.61 -19.44 -8.35
N TYR A 95 -17.37 -20.06 -7.44
CA TYR A 95 -18.03 -19.38 -6.33
C TYR A 95 -17.30 -19.52 -5.00
N ASP A 96 -16.52 -20.59 -4.82
CA ASP A 96 -15.72 -20.83 -3.62
C ASP A 96 -14.54 -21.78 -3.92
N ILE A 97 -13.48 -21.69 -3.13
CA ILE A 97 -12.29 -22.54 -3.20
C ILE A 97 -11.91 -22.93 -1.78
N TYR A 98 -11.72 -24.23 -1.52
CA TYR A 98 -11.16 -24.72 -0.27
C TYR A 98 -9.65 -24.93 -0.39
N PHE A 99 -8.89 -24.43 0.59
CA PHE A 99 -7.45 -24.69 0.70
C PHE A 99 -7.19 -25.64 1.87
N PRO A 100 -6.75 -26.91 1.62
CA PRO A 100 -6.48 -27.83 2.71
C PRO A 100 -5.26 -27.38 3.53
N PRO A 101 -5.20 -27.67 4.85
CA PRO A 101 -4.17 -27.13 5.74
C PRO A 101 -2.73 -27.33 5.26
N ALA A 102 -2.41 -28.51 4.72
CA ALA A 102 -1.07 -28.82 4.23
C ALA A 102 -0.64 -27.94 3.04
N TYR A 103 -1.59 -27.54 2.19
CA TYR A 103 -1.31 -26.67 1.05
C TYR A 103 -1.41 -25.18 1.42
N LEU A 104 -2.36 -24.81 2.29
CA LEU A 104 -2.53 -23.45 2.79
C LEU A 104 -1.24 -22.91 3.44
N ARG A 105 -0.58 -23.72 4.28
CA ARG A 105 0.67 -23.36 4.98
C ARG A 105 1.86 -23.05 4.05
N LEU A 106 1.76 -23.38 2.76
CA LEU A 106 2.81 -23.09 1.78
C LEU A 106 2.71 -21.69 1.19
N PHE A 107 1.59 -20.99 1.38
CA PHE A 107 1.42 -19.63 0.88
C PHE A 107 2.05 -18.58 1.81
N ASP A 108 2.26 -17.38 1.28
CA ASP A 108 2.93 -16.31 2.03
C ASP A 108 2.06 -15.75 3.16
N GLY A 109 0.75 -15.59 2.92
CA GLY A 109 -0.14 -14.89 3.84
C GLY A 109 0.26 -13.43 4.13
N PRO A 110 -0.59 -12.63 4.79
CA PRO A 110 -0.26 -11.24 5.10
C PRO A 110 0.86 -11.16 6.13
N ASN A 111 1.78 -10.19 6.02
CA ASN A 111 2.77 -9.93 7.07
C ASN A 111 2.35 -8.81 8.03
N CYS A 112 1.75 -7.75 7.45
CA CYS A 112 1.10 -6.67 8.17
C CYS A 112 -0.42 -6.75 8.03
N ASN A 113 -1.17 -6.12 8.94
CA ASN A 113 -2.62 -5.95 8.86
C ASN A 113 -3.07 -4.68 9.61
N VAL A 114 -4.38 -4.54 9.89
CA VAL A 114 -4.95 -3.36 10.57
C VAL A 114 -4.34 -3.11 11.96
N VAL A 115 -3.85 -4.15 12.64
CA VAL A 115 -3.26 -4.00 13.98
C VAL A 115 -1.99 -3.15 13.94
N ASP A 116 -1.19 -3.28 12.88
CA ASP A 116 0.00 -2.44 12.67
C ASP A 116 -0.40 -0.98 12.49
N MET A 117 -1.49 -0.72 11.76
CA MET A 117 -2.02 0.62 11.56
C MET A 117 -2.59 1.21 12.85
N TRP A 118 -3.30 0.42 13.65
CA TRP A 118 -3.79 0.86 14.97
C TRP A 118 -2.63 1.21 15.90
N ARG A 119 -1.55 0.41 15.92
CA ARG A 119 -0.33 0.73 16.66
C ARG A 119 0.24 2.09 16.25
N ILE A 120 0.41 2.33 14.95
CA ILE A 120 0.92 3.61 14.43
C ILE A 120 0.02 4.79 14.82
N LEU A 121 -1.29 4.56 14.87
CA LEU A 121 -2.30 5.54 15.29
C LEU A 121 -2.50 5.64 16.81
N ASN A 122 -1.65 4.98 17.62
CA ASN A 122 -1.75 4.91 19.08
C ASN A 122 -3.12 4.42 19.59
N ARG A 123 -3.68 3.39 18.96
CA ARG A 123 -4.94 2.75 19.36
C ARG A 123 -4.70 1.39 19.98
N GLY A 124 -5.74 0.84 20.62
CA GLY A 124 -5.74 -0.52 21.12
C GLY A 124 -5.47 -1.53 20.00
N MET A 125 -4.61 -2.51 20.28
CA MET A 125 -4.26 -3.57 19.31
C MET A 125 -5.36 -4.62 19.14
N SER A 126 -6.41 -4.56 19.96
CA SER A 126 -7.64 -5.34 19.82
C SER A 126 -8.80 -4.36 19.66
N ASN A 127 -9.59 -4.52 18.60
CA ASN A 127 -10.75 -3.68 18.31
C ASN A 127 -10.44 -2.18 18.24
N GLY A 128 -9.34 -1.79 17.58
CA GLY A 128 -8.94 -0.38 17.41
C GLY A 128 -9.88 0.47 16.54
N GLY A 129 -10.94 -0.13 15.99
CA GLY A 129 -12.04 0.55 15.31
C GLY A 129 -11.68 1.10 13.93
N LEU A 130 -12.51 2.04 13.47
CA LEU A 130 -12.47 2.58 12.11
C LEU A 130 -11.23 3.42 11.86
N ILE A 131 -10.45 3.09 10.83
CA ILE A 131 -9.44 4.00 10.29
C ILE A 131 -10.11 4.89 9.25
N VAL A 132 -10.26 6.18 9.56
CA VAL A 132 -10.95 7.14 8.71
C VAL A 132 -10.00 7.61 7.62
N GLY A 133 -10.27 7.18 6.39
CA GLY A 133 -9.47 7.58 5.25
C GLY A 133 -10.24 8.17 4.08
N THR A 134 -9.48 8.67 3.12
CA THR A 134 -9.98 9.25 1.88
C THR A 134 -9.11 8.84 0.70
N ILE A 135 -9.58 9.21 -0.49
CA ILE A 135 -8.82 9.15 -1.74
C ILE A 135 -8.65 10.59 -2.21
N ILE A 136 -7.44 10.98 -2.60
CA ILE A 136 -7.23 12.29 -3.21
C ILE A 136 -8.02 12.38 -4.52
N LYS A 137 -8.81 13.45 -4.65
CA LYS A 137 -9.59 13.78 -5.84
C LYS A 137 -9.19 15.18 -6.35
N PRO A 138 -9.28 15.46 -7.67
CA PRO A 138 -9.70 14.59 -8.78
C PRO A 138 -8.80 13.36 -8.97
N LYS A 139 -9.28 12.35 -9.71
CA LYS A 139 -8.56 11.10 -9.96
C LYS A 139 -7.15 11.34 -10.50
N LEU A 140 -7.03 12.25 -11.46
CA LEU A 140 -5.78 12.77 -12.00
C LEU A 140 -5.95 14.28 -12.25
N GLY A 141 -4.83 15.01 -12.30
CA GLY A 141 -4.80 16.43 -12.71
C GLY A 141 -4.30 17.41 -11.65
N LEU A 142 -4.20 17.01 -10.38
CA LEU A 142 -3.49 17.82 -9.38
C LEU A 142 -1.99 17.78 -9.64
N GLN A 143 -1.34 18.95 -9.57
CA GLN A 143 0.11 19.08 -9.51
C GLN A 143 0.63 18.74 -8.09
N PRO A 144 1.94 18.51 -7.91
CA PRO A 144 2.54 18.10 -6.64
C PRO A 144 2.11 18.92 -5.41
N LYS A 145 2.18 20.26 -5.52
CA LYS A 145 1.84 21.15 -4.41
C LYS A 145 0.34 21.10 -4.04
N PRO A 146 -0.60 21.29 -4.98
CA PRO A 146 -2.04 21.10 -4.70
C PRO A 146 -2.37 19.70 -4.14
N PHE A 147 -1.64 18.66 -4.55
CA PHE A 147 -1.79 17.31 -4.00
C PHE A 147 -1.44 17.26 -2.51
N GLY A 148 -0.28 17.80 -2.13
CA GLY A 148 0.15 17.90 -0.72
C GLY A 148 -0.80 18.75 0.13
N GLU A 149 -1.28 19.86 -0.41
CA GLU A 149 -2.26 20.74 0.26
C GLU A 149 -3.60 20.02 0.50
N ALA A 150 -4.08 19.24 -0.46
CA ALA A 150 -5.27 18.39 -0.28
C ALA A 150 -5.05 17.30 0.78
N CYS A 151 -3.84 16.72 0.83
CA CYS A 151 -3.49 15.74 1.86
C CYS A 151 -3.52 16.36 3.26
N TYR A 152 -2.85 17.50 3.42
CA TYR A 152 -2.84 18.26 4.66
C TYR A 152 -4.26 18.61 5.11
N ALA A 153 -5.09 19.15 4.22
CA ALA A 153 -6.45 19.58 4.54
C ALA A 153 -7.33 18.43 5.07
N PHE A 154 -7.18 17.21 4.54
CA PHE A 154 -7.88 16.04 5.06
C PHE A 154 -7.30 15.55 6.39
N TRP A 155 -5.98 15.45 6.51
CA TRP A 155 -5.33 14.92 7.72
C TRP A 155 -5.54 15.76 8.98
N GLN A 156 -6.02 16.99 8.84
CA GLN A 156 -6.50 17.79 9.97
C GLN A 156 -7.69 17.16 10.71
N GLY A 157 -8.38 16.18 10.12
CA GLY A 157 -9.46 15.41 10.77
C GLY A 157 -9.40 13.89 10.54
N GLY A 158 -8.75 13.45 9.46
CA GLY A 158 -8.64 12.03 9.09
C GLY A 158 -7.33 11.36 9.49
N ASP A 159 -7.28 10.05 9.26
CA ASP A 159 -6.15 9.18 9.59
C ASP A 159 -5.36 8.78 8.34
N PHE A 160 -6.05 8.37 7.27
CA PHE A 160 -5.47 7.63 6.16
C PHE A 160 -5.76 8.27 4.79
N ILE A 161 -4.76 8.34 3.92
CA ILE A 161 -4.96 8.77 2.52
C ILE A 161 -4.39 7.71 1.60
N LYS A 162 -5.12 7.35 0.55
CA LYS A 162 -4.55 6.60 -0.58
C LYS A 162 -4.40 7.47 -1.81
N ASN A 163 -3.38 7.17 -2.62
CA ASN A 163 -3.45 7.50 -4.04
C ASN A 163 -4.74 6.93 -4.65
N ASP A 164 -5.35 7.65 -5.59
CA ASP A 164 -6.30 7.03 -6.52
C ASP A 164 -5.55 6.05 -7.43
N GLU A 165 -6.24 5.03 -7.96
CA GLU A 165 -5.55 3.90 -8.60
C GLU A 165 -4.60 4.25 -9.76
N PRO A 166 -4.84 5.28 -10.61
CA PRO A 166 -3.91 5.58 -11.69
C PRO A 166 -2.81 6.57 -11.28
N GLN A 167 -2.86 7.17 -10.08
CA GLN A 167 -1.86 8.16 -9.67
C GLN A 167 -0.51 7.48 -9.47
N GLY A 168 0.55 8.01 -10.09
CA GLY A 168 1.89 7.44 -10.00
C GLY A 168 2.95 8.46 -10.39
N ASN A 169 3.40 8.41 -11.65
CA ASN A 169 4.47 9.27 -12.16
C ASN A 169 4.07 9.98 -13.47
N GLN A 170 2.86 10.53 -13.52
CA GLN A 170 2.41 11.32 -14.68
C GLN A 170 3.30 12.56 -14.85
N VAL A 171 3.50 12.99 -16.10
CA VAL A 171 4.40 14.12 -16.42
C VAL A 171 4.04 15.45 -15.74
N PHE A 172 2.77 15.64 -15.34
CA PHE A 172 2.31 16.84 -14.63
C PHE A 172 2.35 16.71 -13.10
N CYS A 173 2.66 15.53 -12.57
CA CYS A 173 2.73 15.23 -11.14
C CYS A 173 3.69 14.06 -10.94
N GLN A 174 4.98 14.34 -11.09
CA GLN A 174 6.01 13.32 -10.98
C GLN A 174 6.19 12.88 -9.52
N MET A 175 6.50 11.60 -9.30
CA MET A 175 6.62 11.03 -7.95
C MET A 175 7.73 11.72 -7.14
N ASN A 176 8.81 12.14 -7.81
CA ASN A 176 9.94 12.83 -7.21
C ASN A 176 9.63 14.24 -6.69
N GLU A 177 8.51 14.83 -7.11
CA GLU A 177 8.02 16.13 -6.65
C GLU A 177 6.82 15.97 -5.72
N CYS A 178 5.93 15.02 -6.02
CA CYS A 178 4.67 14.81 -5.29
C CYS A 178 4.87 14.18 -3.90
N ILE A 179 5.69 13.13 -3.80
CA ILE A 179 5.91 12.44 -2.51
C ILE A 179 6.54 13.37 -1.46
N PRO A 180 7.53 14.22 -1.79
CA PRO A 180 8.02 15.24 -0.85
C PRO A 180 6.92 16.18 -0.30
N GLU A 181 5.99 16.64 -1.15
CA GLU A 181 4.87 17.48 -0.71
C GLU A 181 3.88 16.70 0.20
N VAL A 182 3.69 15.39 -0.05
CA VAL A 182 2.92 14.51 0.84
C VAL A 182 3.59 14.35 2.20
N VAL A 183 4.90 14.11 2.24
CA VAL A 183 5.66 13.96 3.51
C VAL A 183 5.64 15.26 4.31
N LYS A 184 5.81 16.40 3.63
CA LYS A 184 5.70 17.74 4.24
C LYS A 184 4.32 17.98 4.85
N ALA A 185 3.25 17.65 4.11
CA ALA A 185 1.87 17.73 4.59
C ALA A 185 1.63 16.82 5.80
N MET A 186 2.15 15.59 5.77
CA MET A 186 2.04 14.64 6.88
C MET A 186 2.69 15.19 8.15
N ARG A 187 3.94 15.68 8.06
CA ARG A 187 4.66 16.27 9.21
C ARG A 187 3.92 17.46 9.80
N ALA A 188 3.41 18.35 8.94
CA ALA A 188 2.62 19.50 9.39
C ALA A 188 1.35 19.06 10.12
N ALA A 189 0.59 18.12 9.54
CA ALA A 189 -0.62 17.60 10.16
C ALA A 189 -0.36 16.86 11.48
N ILE A 190 0.71 16.06 11.58
CA ILE A 190 1.11 15.41 12.84
C ILE A 190 1.45 16.45 13.90
N LYS A 191 2.26 17.47 13.55
CA LYS A 191 2.66 18.54 14.46
C LYS A 191 1.46 19.30 15.03
N GLU A 192 0.47 19.61 14.19
CA GLU A 192 -0.68 20.42 14.60
C GLU A 192 -1.77 19.62 15.32
N THR A 193 -1.99 18.38 14.90
CA THR A 193 -3.07 17.54 15.48
C THR A 193 -2.60 16.67 16.64
N GLY A 194 -1.28 16.52 16.83
CA GLY A 194 -0.69 15.58 17.78
C GLY A 194 -0.96 14.10 17.46
N SER A 195 -1.58 13.81 16.32
CA SER A 195 -2.00 12.46 15.92
C SER A 195 -1.18 11.97 14.74
N SER A 196 -0.76 10.70 14.78
CA SER A 196 -0.10 10.05 13.66
C SER A 196 -1.03 9.96 12.44
N LYS A 197 -0.45 9.91 11.23
CA LYS A 197 -1.16 9.90 9.94
C LYS A 197 -0.61 8.81 9.05
N LEU A 198 -1.42 8.32 8.12
CA LEU A 198 -1.08 7.21 7.23
C LEU A 198 -1.26 7.61 5.77
N PHE A 199 -0.37 7.15 4.90
CA PHE A 199 -0.45 7.33 3.46
C PHE A 199 -0.24 6.01 2.72
N SER A 200 -1.01 5.74 1.66
CA SER A 200 -0.88 4.55 0.82
C SER A 200 -0.43 4.96 -0.57
N ALA A 201 0.86 4.82 -0.83
CA ALA A 201 1.50 5.22 -2.07
C ALA A 201 1.33 4.13 -3.14
N ASN A 202 0.88 4.50 -4.34
CA ASN A 202 0.78 3.57 -5.45
C ASN A 202 2.17 3.26 -6.03
N ILE A 203 2.54 1.98 -6.00
CA ILE A 203 3.82 1.50 -6.56
C ILE A 203 3.62 0.59 -7.77
N THR A 204 2.40 0.45 -8.28
CA THR A 204 2.07 -0.42 -9.42
C THR A 204 2.87 -0.05 -10.66
N ALA A 205 3.51 -1.06 -11.27
CA ALA A 205 4.20 -0.96 -12.55
C ALA A 205 4.29 -2.36 -13.19
N ASP A 206 4.50 -2.39 -14.50
CA ASP A 206 4.67 -3.65 -15.25
C ASP A 206 6.02 -4.31 -14.92
N ASP A 207 7.08 -3.51 -14.80
CA ASP A 207 8.41 -3.98 -14.42
C ASP A 207 8.52 -4.12 -12.89
N PRO A 208 8.79 -5.33 -12.36
CA PRO A 208 9.05 -5.52 -10.93
C PRO A 208 10.17 -4.61 -10.38
N ASN A 209 11.19 -4.29 -11.19
CA ASN A 209 12.27 -3.40 -10.76
C ASN A 209 11.77 -1.96 -10.55
N GLU A 210 10.82 -1.50 -11.38
CA GLU A 210 10.17 -0.19 -11.20
C GLU A 210 9.32 -0.18 -9.92
N MET A 211 8.57 -1.25 -9.63
CA MET A 211 7.82 -1.36 -8.36
C MET A 211 8.76 -1.26 -7.15
N ILE A 212 9.89 -1.96 -7.20
CA ILE A 212 10.92 -1.94 -6.15
C ILE A 212 11.57 -0.56 -6.06
N ALA A 213 11.87 0.09 -7.19
CA ALA A 213 12.45 1.43 -7.22
C ALA A 213 11.49 2.46 -6.60
N ARG A 214 10.20 2.43 -6.96
CA ARG A 214 9.17 3.28 -6.36
C ARG A 214 9.06 3.07 -4.86
N GLY A 215 8.98 1.81 -4.40
CA GLY A 215 8.89 1.50 -2.98
C GLY A 215 10.11 2.02 -2.19
N LYS A 216 11.33 1.78 -2.70
CA LYS A 216 12.57 2.29 -2.09
C LYS A 216 12.61 3.82 -2.08
N TYR A 217 12.20 4.46 -3.17
CA TYR A 217 12.16 5.92 -3.26
C TYR A 217 11.15 6.50 -2.25
N VAL A 218 9.93 5.98 -2.20
CA VAL A 218 8.91 6.45 -1.24
C VAL A 218 9.42 6.33 0.19
N LEU A 219 10.00 5.18 0.58
CA LEU A 219 10.53 4.99 1.93
C LEU A 219 11.69 5.95 2.24
N SER A 220 12.55 6.24 1.26
CA SER A 220 13.66 7.19 1.47
C SER A 220 13.15 8.61 1.74
N GLN A 221 12.03 9.01 1.12
CA GLN A 221 11.41 10.31 1.37
C GLN A 221 10.69 10.37 2.72
N PHE A 222 9.98 9.30 3.10
CA PHE A 222 9.30 9.23 4.40
C PHE A 222 10.31 9.17 5.56
N GLY A 223 11.47 8.54 5.36
CA GLY A 223 12.55 8.49 6.35
C GLY A 223 12.07 7.88 7.68
N PRO A 224 12.16 8.59 8.82
CA PRO A 224 11.63 8.12 10.10
C PRO A 224 10.12 7.82 10.11
N LEU A 225 9.36 8.39 9.17
CA LEU A 225 7.93 8.11 9.01
C LEU A 225 7.67 6.91 8.09
N GLY A 226 8.67 6.07 7.81
CA GLY A 226 8.54 4.94 6.88
C GLY A 226 7.38 4.01 7.24
N GLU A 227 7.13 3.75 8.54
CA GLU A 227 6.01 2.91 8.97
C GLU A 227 4.63 3.54 8.73
N ASN A 228 4.54 4.87 8.57
CA ASN A 228 3.32 5.57 8.22
C ASN A 228 2.91 5.37 6.75
N CYS A 229 3.78 4.75 5.95
CA CYS A 229 3.52 4.48 4.54
C CYS A 229 3.02 3.04 4.34
N ALA A 230 1.92 2.90 3.63
CA ALA A 230 1.47 1.65 3.01
C ALA A 230 1.82 1.68 1.52
N PHE A 231 1.87 0.49 0.91
CA PHE A 231 2.00 0.36 -0.53
C PHE A 231 0.73 -0.14 -1.17
N LEU A 232 0.21 0.64 -2.11
CA LEU A 232 -0.91 0.27 -2.95
C LEU A 232 -0.41 -0.41 -4.22
N VAL A 233 -1.04 -1.54 -4.55
CA VAL A 233 -0.82 -2.27 -5.80
C VAL A 233 -2.17 -2.62 -6.42
N ASP A 234 -2.35 -2.31 -7.71
CA ASP A 234 -3.53 -2.71 -8.48
C ASP A 234 -3.45 -4.19 -8.90
N GLY A 235 -3.62 -5.09 -7.93
CA GLY A 235 -3.30 -6.51 -8.10
C GLY A 235 -4.16 -7.28 -9.11
N TYR A 236 -5.34 -6.77 -9.48
CA TYR A 236 -6.15 -7.43 -10.52
C TYR A 236 -5.58 -7.17 -11.92
N VAL A 237 -5.31 -5.91 -12.26
CA VAL A 237 -4.78 -5.55 -13.59
C VAL A 237 -3.28 -5.84 -13.73
N ALA A 238 -2.49 -5.68 -12.67
CA ALA A 238 -1.06 -6.00 -12.68
C ALA A 238 -0.77 -7.48 -12.36
N GLY A 239 -1.80 -8.23 -11.94
CA GLY A 239 -1.72 -9.65 -11.62
C GLY A 239 -1.12 -9.97 -10.24
N GLY A 240 -1.23 -11.24 -9.85
CA GLY A 240 -0.74 -11.75 -8.56
C GLY A 240 0.77 -11.60 -8.38
N THR A 241 1.55 -11.59 -9.47
CA THR A 241 2.99 -11.34 -9.44
C THR A 241 3.35 -9.99 -8.83
N ALA A 242 2.65 -8.91 -9.21
CA ALA A 242 2.87 -7.58 -8.66
C ALA A 242 2.61 -7.51 -7.14
N ILE A 243 1.61 -8.26 -6.67
CA ILE A 243 1.32 -8.40 -5.23
C ILE A 243 2.46 -9.11 -4.52
N THR A 244 2.95 -10.23 -5.07
CA THR A 244 4.10 -10.96 -4.51
C THR A 244 5.37 -10.12 -4.51
N VAL A 245 5.62 -9.31 -5.55
CA VAL A 245 6.77 -8.38 -5.61
C VAL A 245 6.72 -7.42 -4.43
N ALA A 246 5.60 -6.76 -4.18
CA ALA A 246 5.46 -5.85 -3.05
C ALA A 246 5.54 -6.59 -1.70
N ARG A 247 4.82 -7.72 -1.57
CA ARG A 247 4.76 -8.54 -0.36
C ARG A 247 6.11 -9.05 0.10
N ARG A 248 6.98 -9.46 -0.83
CA ARG A 248 8.29 -10.06 -0.52
C ARG A 248 9.42 -9.04 -0.41
N ASN A 249 9.37 -7.92 -1.16
CA ASN A 249 10.39 -6.88 -1.08
C ASN A 249 10.13 -5.88 0.06
N PHE A 250 8.88 -5.69 0.47
CA PHE A 250 8.49 -4.73 1.51
C PHE A 250 7.57 -5.36 2.57
N PRO A 251 7.96 -6.49 3.20
CA PRO A 251 7.08 -7.23 4.10
C PRO A 251 6.66 -6.42 5.34
N SER A 252 7.45 -5.44 5.78
CA SER A 252 7.13 -4.58 6.93
C SER A 252 6.21 -3.40 6.59
N GLN A 253 5.79 -3.26 5.33
CA GLN A 253 4.86 -2.23 4.89
C GLN A 253 3.49 -2.84 4.69
N PHE A 254 2.43 -2.13 5.09
CA PHE A 254 1.07 -2.59 4.84
C PHE A 254 0.82 -2.67 3.33
N LEU A 255 0.49 -3.85 2.83
CA LEU A 255 0.19 -4.10 1.42
C LEU A 255 -1.30 -3.91 1.14
N HIS A 256 -1.62 -2.78 0.53
CA HIS A 256 -2.96 -2.40 0.12
C HIS A 256 -3.25 -2.93 -1.29
N TYR A 257 -4.01 -4.01 -1.37
CA TYR A 257 -4.51 -4.55 -2.63
C TYR A 257 -5.67 -3.70 -3.13
N HIS A 258 -5.44 -2.99 -4.23
CA HIS A 258 -6.51 -2.33 -4.98
C HIS A 258 -6.97 -3.24 -6.14
N ARG A 259 -8.28 -3.36 -6.32
CA ARG A 259 -8.89 -4.36 -7.22
C ARG A 259 -9.41 -3.78 -8.54
N ALA A 260 -8.84 -2.68 -9.04
CA ALA A 260 -9.31 -2.04 -10.27
C ALA A 260 -9.53 -3.07 -11.40
N GLY A 261 -10.62 -2.98 -12.15
CA GLY A 261 -10.94 -3.90 -13.26
C GLY A 261 -11.63 -5.22 -12.87
N HIS A 262 -11.65 -5.61 -11.59
CA HIS A 262 -12.20 -6.91 -11.16
C HIS A 262 -13.66 -7.16 -11.56
N GLY A 263 -14.46 -6.09 -11.72
CA GLY A 263 -15.87 -6.17 -12.08
C GLY A 263 -16.12 -6.91 -13.41
N ALA A 264 -15.13 -6.95 -14.31
CA ALA A 264 -15.23 -7.67 -15.57
C ALA A 264 -15.58 -9.16 -15.39
N ILE A 265 -15.10 -9.79 -14.31
CA ILE A 265 -15.36 -11.21 -14.00
C ILE A 265 -16.16 -11.41 -12.72
N THR A 266 -16.00 -10.52 -11.74
CA THR A 266 -16.60 -10.70 -10.42
C THR A 266 -18.06 -10.24 -10.36
N SER A 267 -18.52 -9.38 -11.27
CA SER A 267 -19.91 -8.91 -11.29
C SER A 267 -20.87 -10.11 -11.38
N PRO A 268 -22.00 -10.09 -10.66
CA PRO A 268 -23.07 -11.09 -10.79
C PRO A 268 -23.63 -11.19 -12.22
N GLN A 269 -23.49 -10.14 -13.04
CA GLN A 269 -23.89 -10.16 -14.45
C GLN A 269 -23.00 -11.08 -15.30
N THR A 270 -21.75 -11.30 -14.88
CA THR A 270 -20.80 -12.16 -15.59
C THR A 270 -20.90 -13.60 -15.10
N GLN A 271 -21.14 -14.56 -16.00
CA GLN A 271 -21.22 -15.99 -15.67
C GLN A 271 -19.88 -16.75 -15.82
N ARG A 272 -18.77 -16.02 -16.01
CA ARG A 272 -17.42 -16.55 -16.22
C ARG A 272 -16.45 -16.07 -15.14
N GLY A 273 -15.31 -16.74 -15.02
CA GLY A 273 -14.25 -16.36 -14.07
C GLY A 273 -14.58 -16.76 -12.64
N TYR A 274 -14.54 -15.83 -11.69
CA TYR A 274 -14.76 -16.10 -10.27
C TYR A 274 -15.43 -14.93 -9.55
N THR A 275 -16.09 -15.20 -8.42
CA THR A 275 -16.82 -14.19 -7.64
C THR A 275 -15.90 -13.23 -6.89
N ALA A 276 -16.45 -12.12 -6.39
CA ALA A 276 -15.73 -11.21 -5.49
C ALA A 276 -15.27 -11.92 -4.20
N PHE A 277 -16.04 -12.90 -3.71
CA PHE A 277 -15.67 -13.75 -2.58
C PHE A 277 -14.38 -14.52 -2.85
N VAL A 278 -14.31 -15.23 -3.98
CA VAL A 278 -13.09 -15.98 -4.37
C VAL A 278 -11.91 -15.04 -4.57
N HIS A 279 -12.11 -13.92 -5.27
CA HIS A 279 -11.05 -12.94 -5.54
C HIS A 279 -10.42 -12.40 -4.24
N THR A 280 -11.27 -12.06 -3.26
CA THR A 280 -10.81 -11.54 -1.97
C THR A 280 -10.19 -12.63 -1.10
N LYS A 281 -10.75 -13.84 -1.07
CA LYS A 281 -10.13 -15.00 -0.38
C LYS A 281 -8.71 -15.27 -0.89
N ILE A 282 -8.51 -15.23 -2.21
CA ILE A 282 -7.19 -15.34 -2.85
C ILE A 282 -6.24 -14.24 -2.36
N SER A 283 -6.72 -13.01 -2.17
CA SER A 283 -5.87 -11.90 -1.73
C SER A 283 -5.24 -12.14 -0.34
N ARG A 284 -5.94 -12.81 0.58
CA ARG A 284 -5.40 -13.21 1.89
C ARG A 284 -4.29 -14.23 1.72
N VAL A 285 -4.55 -15.26 0.91
CA VAL A 285 -3.60 -16.33 0.59
C VAL A 285 -2.28 -15.75 0.02
N ILE A 286 -2.35 -14.83 -0.93
CA ILE A 286 -1.14 -14.23 -1.56
C ILE A 286 -0.52 -13.09 -0.75
N GLY A 287 -1.14 -12.69 0.37
CA GLY A 287 -0.51 -11.84 1.38
C GLY A 287 -0.85 -10.36 1.37
N ALA A 288 -2.03 -9.98 0.86
CA ALA A 288 -2.53 -8.61 1.01
C ALA A 288 -2.80 -8.29 2.49
N SER A 289 -2.28 -7.16 2.99
CA SER A 289 -2.59 -6.66 4.33
C SER A 289 -4.01 -6.09 4.44
N GLY A 290 -4.53 -5.56 3.33
CA GLY A 290 -5.91 -5.17 3.19
C GLY A 290 -6.33 -5.16 1.73
N ILE A 291 -7.60 -5.45 1.46
CA ILE A 291 -8.19 -5.44 0.12
C ILE A 291 -9.51 -4.68 0.15
N HIS A 292 -9.81 -4.00 -0.95
CA HIS A 292 -11.13 -3.46 -1.19
C HIS A 292 -12.18 -4.60 -1.23
N THR A 293 -13.12 -4.63 -0.29
CA THR A 293 -14.20 -5.65 -0.27
C THR A 293 -15.49 -5.13 -0.89
N GLY A 294 -15.66 -3.82 -1.00
CA GLY A 294 -16.85 -3.18 -1.53
C GLY A 294 -17.59 -2.45 -0.41
N THR A 295 -18.90 -2.29 -0.56
CA THR A 295 -19.72 -1.55 0.40
C THR A 295 -20.95 -2.33 0.86
N MET A 296 -21.07 -3.62 0.50
CA MET A 296 -22.19 -4.49 0.90
C MET A 296 -23.56 -3.86 0.55
N SER A 297 -23.67 -3.28 -0.65
CA SER A 297 -24.81 -2.47 -1.14
C SER A 297 -25.01 -1.08 -0.51
N PHE A 298 -24.23 -0.68 0.50
CA PHE A 298 -24.39 0.62 1.16
C PHE A 298 -23.74 1.81 0.43
N GLY A 299 -22.94 1.56 -0.61
CA GLY A 299 -22.28 2.57 -1.44
C GLY A 299 -22.86 2.65 -2.85
N LYS A 300 -22.00 3.02 -3.83
CA LYS A 300 -22.43 3.22 -5.23
C LYS A 300 -22.14 2.05 -6.18
N MET A 301 -21.33 1.08 -5.74
CA MET A 301 -20.92 -0.05 -6.55
C MET A 301 -21.86 -1.23 -6.30
N GLU A 302 -22.00 -2.13 -7.27
CA GLU A 302 -22.69 -3.41 -7.07
C GLU A 302 -22.12 -4.15 -5.84
N GLY A 303 -23.01 -4.75 -5.07
CA GLY A 303 -22.70 -5.55 -3.88
C GLY A 303 -24.00 -6.04 -3.23
N ASP A 304 -23.89 -7.00 -2.32
CA ASP A 304 -25.00 -7.57 -1.57
C ASP A 304 -24.75 -7.45 -0.06
N ALA A 305 -25.80 -7.42 0.77
CA ALA A 305 -25.65 -7.39 2.23
C ALA A 305 -24.89 -8.61 2.76
N SER A 306 -25.00 -9.77 2.09
CA SER A 306 -24.26 -11.00 2.38
C SER A 306 -22.76 -10.92 2.09
N ASP A 307 -22.28 -9.87 1.41
CA ASP A 307 -20.84 -9.61 1.23
C ASP A 307 -20.14 -9.38 2.58
N LYS A 308 -20.85 -9.23 3.70
CA LYS A 308 -20.26 -9.31 5.04
C LYS A 308 -19.50 -10.62 5.28
N ASN A 309 -19.90 -11.72 4.65
CA ASN A 309 -19.21 -13.00 4.74
C ASN A 309 -17.79 -12.93 4.12
N ILE A 310 -17.57 -12.01 3.18
CA ILE A 310 -16.21 -11.71 2.69
C ILE A 310 -15.37 -11.14 3.84
N ALA A 311 -15.90 -10.22 4.65
CA ALA A 311 -15.15 -9.65 5.76
C ALA A 311 -14.78 -10.74 6.79
N PHE A 312 -15.72 -11.61 7.17
CA PHE A 312 -15.46 -12.73 8.08
C PHE A 312 -14.39 -13.68 7.52
N MET A 313 -14.51 -14.09 6.25
CA MET A 313 -13.51 -14.92 5.57
C MET A 313 -12.10 -14.30 5.54
N LEU A 314 -11.99 -12.97 5.63
CA LEU A 314 -10.70 -12.28 5.64
C LEU A 314 -10.17 -11.99 7.05
N GLN A 315 -11.02 -11.91 8.06
CA GLN A 315 -10.67 -11.46 9.41
C GLN A 315 -10.60 -12.59 10.43
N ASP A 316 -11.48 -13.58 10.31
CA ASP A 316 -11.59 -14.67 11.27
C ASP A 316 -10.58 -15.78 10.94
N ASP A 317 -10.21 -16.57 11.95
CA ASP A 317 -9.35 -17.74 11.74
C ASP A 317 -10.15 -18.94 11.20
N GLU A 318 -11.46 -18.93 11.37
CA GLU A 318 -12.40 -19.93 10.86
C GLU A 318 -13.63 -19.20 10.30
N ALA A 319 -14.03 -19.52 9.07
CA ALA A 319 -15.17 -18.88 8.44
C ALA A 319 -15.84 -19.78 7.40
N ASP A 320 -17.14 -19.56 7.18
CA ASP A 320 -17.92 -20.26 6.15
C ASP A 320 -17.98 -19.43 4.87
N GLY A 321 -17.53 -20.04 3.77
CA GLY A 321 -17.83 -19.56 2.42
C GLY A 321 -19.19 -20.04 1.91
N PRO A 322 -19.55 -19.68 0.67
CA PRO A 322 -20.79 -20.15 0.06
C PRO A 322 -20.90 -21.69 0.00
N TYR A 323 -19.78 -22.41 -0.07
CA TYR A 323 -19.77 -23.87 -0.18
C TYR A 323 -18.84 -24.56 0.82
N TYR A 324 -17.77 -23.91 1.27
CA TYR A 324 -16.74 -24.54 2.09
C TYR A 324 -16.45 -23.74 3.36
N HIS A 325 -16.39 -24.46 4.48
CA HIS A 325 -15.73 -23.98 5.69
C HIS A 325 -14.22 -23.88 5.46
N GLN A 326 -13.57 -22.84 5.98
CA GLN A 326 -12.13 -22.63 5.88
C GLN A 326 -11.54 -22.29 7.25
N GLU A 327 -10.65 -23.16 7.71
CA GLU A 327 -9.71 -22.87 8.80
C GLU A 327 -8.45 -22.24 8.19
N TRP A 328 -7.98 -21.14 8.78
CA TRP A 328 -6.84 -20.34 8.32
C TRP A 328 -5.55 -20.64 9.08
N GLU A 329 -5.61 -21.44 10.14
CA GLU A 329 -4.46 -21.97 10.89
C GLU A 329 -3.51 -20.87 11.38
N GLY A 330 -4.07 -19.77 11.89
CA GLY A 330 -3.35 -18.61 12.39
C GLY A 330 -2.79 -17.69 11.30
N MET A 331 -3.13 -17.89 10.02
CA MET A 331 -2.77 -16.96 8.96
C MET A 331 -3.35 -15.58 9.27
N LYS A 332 -2.47 -14.56 9.31
CA LYS A 332 -2.86 -13.17 9.61
C LYS A 332 -4.06 -12.72 8.76
N GLN A 333 -4.95 -11.95 9.38
CA GLN A 333 -6.10 -11.36 8.71
C GLN A 333 -5.70 -10.38 7.60
N THR A 334 -6.54 -10.31 6.57
CA THR A 334 -6.54 -9.24 5.58
C THR A 334 -7.64 -8.24 5.93
N THR A 335 -7.29 -6.97 6.00
CA THR A 335 -8.20 -5.90 6.42
C THR A 335 -9.24 -5.61 5.32
N PRO A 336 -10.55 -5.61 5.61
CA PRO A 336 -11.56 -5.09 4.70
C PRO A 336 -11.38 -3.57 4.52
N ILE A 337 -11.13 -3.14 3.28
CA ILE A 337 -11.06 -1.73 2.91
C ILE A 337 -12.39 -1.35 2.24
N ILE A 338 -13.13 -0.47 2.90
CA ILE A 338 -14.48 -0.06 2.50
C ILE A 338 -14.37 1.23 1.68
N SER A 339 -14.79 1.16 0.42
CA SER A 339 -14.61 2.24 -0.53
C SER A 339 -15.65 2.19 -1.64
N GLY A 340 -16.04 3.37 -2.15
CA GLY A 340 -16.97 3.50 -3.28
C GLY A 340 -18.31 4.12 -2.90
N GLY A 341 -18.38 5.45 -2.92
CA GLY A 341 -19.64 6.18 -2.67
C GLY A 341 -20.08 6.25 -1.21
N MET A 342 -19.19 5.93 -0.28
CA MET A 342 -19.44 6.08 1.15
C MET A 342 -19.33 7.54 1.60
N ASN A 343 -20.14 7.91 2.58
CA ASN A 343 -20.09 9.15 3.37
C ASN A 343 -20.52 8.83 4.81
N ALA A 344 -20.44 9.82 5.70
CA ALA A 344 -20.78 9.66 7.11
C ALA A 344 -22.18 9.07 7.36
N LEU A 345 -23.16 9.41 6.52
CA LEU A 345 -24.57 9.01 6.68
C LEU A 345 -24.81 7.53 6.41
N ARG A 346 -23.96 6.90 5.58
CA ARG A 346 -24.07 5.49 5.18
C ARG A 346 -23.37 4.54 6.14
N LEU A 347 -22.45 5.04 6.97
CA LEU A 347 -21.61 4.22 7.85
C LEU A 347 -22.37 3.48 8.96
N PRO A 348 -23.35 4.09 9.68
CA PRO A 348 -24.02 3.40 10.77
C PRO A 348 -24.74 2.12 10.33
N ALA A 349 -25.49 2.17 9.23
CA ALA A 349 -26.19 1.01 8.70
C ALA A 349 -25.21 -0.05 8.16
N PHE A 350 -24.10 0.38 7.56
CA PHE A 350 -23.02 -0.52 7.14
C PHE A 350 -22.42 -1.29 8.32
N PHE A 351 -22.08 -0.59 9.43
CA PHE A 351 -21.53 -1.23 10.62
C PHE A 351 -22.55 -2.12 11.33
N GLU A 352 -23.83 -1.77 11.31
CA GLU A 352 -24.87 -2.64 11.84
C GLU A 352 -25.00 -3.94 11.04
N ASN A 353 -24.88 -3.90 9.72
CA ASN A 353 -24.85 -5.11 8.90
C ASN A 353 -23.60 -5.96 9.15
N LEU A 354 -22.43 -5.33 9.27
CA LEU A 354 -21.15 -6.00 9.48
C LEU A 354 -20.96 -6.53 10.91
N GLY A 355 -21.49 -5.83 11.91
CA GLY A 355 -21.38 -6.16 13.34
C GLY A 355 -20.17 -5.53 14.05
N HIS A 356 -19.22 -4.91 13.34
CA HIS A 356 -18.06 -4.22 13.91
C HIS A 356 -17.55 -3.10 12.99
N SER A 357 -16.65 -2.24 13.52
CA SER A 357 -16.03 -1.14 12.78
C SER A 357 -14.52 -1.31 12.53
N ASN A 358 -13.97 -2.51 12.72
CA ASN A 358 -12.54 -2.83 12.52
C ASN A 358 -12.13 -2.89 11.03
N VAL A 359 -12.24 -1.77 10.32
CA VAL A 359 -12.02 -1.65 8.88
C VAL A 359 -11.28 -0.36 8.55
N ILE A 360 -10.76 -0.26 7.33
CA ILE A 360 -10.27 1.01 6.77
C ILE A 360 -11.37 1.56 5.85
N LEU A 361 -11.81 2.79 6.10
CA LEU A 361 -12.70 3.51 5.19
C LEU A 361 -11.88 4.38 4.25
N THR A 362 -12.26 4.45 2.97
CA THR A 362 -11.77 5.48 2.06
C THR A 362 -12.93 6.21 1.37
N ALA A 363 -13.33 7.34 1.95
CA ALA A 363 -14.46 8.15 1.51
C ALA A 363 -14.00 9.40 0.75
N GLY A 364 -13.65 9.23 -0.54
CA GLY A 364 -13.19 10.34 -1.40
C GLY A 364 -14.21 11.48 -1.48
N GLY A 365 -15.32 11.24 -2.20
CA GLY A 365 -16.42 12.21 -2.30
C GLY A 365 -17.13 12.46 -0.97
N GLY A 366 -17.19 11.46 -0.09
CA GLY A 366 -17.78 11.61 1.25
C GLY A 366 -17.03 12.58 2.16
N SER A 367 -15.71 12.76 1.93
CA SER A 367 -14.90 13.72 2.69
C SER A 367 -14.74 15.05 1.95
N PHE A 368 -14.22 15.02 0.72
CA PHE A 368 -13.95 16.24 -0.06
C PHE A 368 -15.22 16.93 -0.58
N GLY A 369 -16.36 16.23 -0.63
CA GLY A 369 -17.66 16.80 -1.00
C GLY A 369 -18.38 17.49 0.15
N HIS A 370 -17.91 17.34 1.40
CA HIS A 370 -18.54 17.96 2.56
C HIS A 370 -18.63 19.49 2.41
N LYS A 371 -19.77 20.09 2.77
CA LYS A 371 -20.04 21.52 2.57
C LYS A 371 -19.02 22.46 3.23
N ASP A 372 -18.37 22.00 4.30
CA ASP A 372 -17.35 22.76 5.05
C ASP A 372 -15.92 22.30 4.73
N GLY A 373 -15.74 21.48 3.70
CA GLY A 373 -14.44 20.99 3.25
C GLY A 373 -13.97 19.67 3.92
N PRO A 374 -12.76 19.21 3.59
CA PRO A 374 -12.32 17.84 3.86
C PRO A 374 -12.05 17.54 5.33
N LYS A 375 -11.65 18.52 6.15
CA LYS A 375 -11.47 18.32 7.59
C LYS A 375 -12.80 17.97 8.27
N PRO A 376 -13.87 18.79 8.14
CA PRO A 376 -15.20 18.41 8.60
C PRO A 376 -15.71 17.11 7.98
N GLY A 377 -15.45 16.88 6.68
CA GLY A 377 -15.79 15.60 6.03
C GLY A 377 -15.16 14.38 6.73
N ALA A 378 -13.88 14.46 7.09
CA ALA A 378 -13.19 13.40 7.83
C ALA A 378 -13.76 13.22 9.24
N ILE A 379 -13.97 14.33 9.97
CA ILE A 379 -14.55 14.30 11.32
C ILE A 379 -15.96 13.70 11.29
N SER A 380 -16.80 14.06 10.33
CA SER A 380 -18.14 13.51 10.17
C SER A 380 -18.12 11.99 9.95
N CYS A 381 -17.15 11.46 9.20
CA CYS A 381 -17.01 10.01 9.02
C CYS A 381 -16.64 9.30 10.33
N ARG A 382 -15.81 9.93 11.18
CA ARG A 382 -15.51 9.42 12.53
C ARG A 382 -16.75 9.45 13.43
N GLN A 383 -17.46 10.57 13.42
CA GLN A 383 -18.74 10.74 14.10
C GLN A 383 -19.80 9.73 13.62
N GLY A 384 -19.73 9.28 12.37
CA GLY A 384 -20.56 8.18 11.84
C GLY A 384 -20.29 6.83 12.54
N GLU A 385 -19.04 6.53 12.89
CA GLU A 385 -18.72 5.35 13.72
C GLU A 385 -19.15 5.57 15.18
N GLU A 386 -18.83 6.73 15.75
CA GLU A 386 -19.13 7.07 17.15
C GLU A 386 -20.64 7.03 17.42
N SER A 387 -21.45 7.60 16.53
CA SER A 387 -22.91 7.59 16.62
C SER A 387 -23.49 6.17 16.59
N TRP A 388 -22.97 5.28 15.73
CA TRP A 388 -23.36 3.87 15.73
C TRP A 388 -23.00 3.18 17.04
N LYS A 389 -21.77 3.40 17.55
CA LYS A 389 -21.32 2.84 18.85
C LYS A 389 -22.18 3.32 20.02
N GLU A 390 -22.49 4.62 20.07
CA GLU A 390 -23.31 5.19 21.14
C GLU A 390 -24.77 4.73 21.08
N TRP A 391 -25.34 4.63 19.88
CA TRP A 391 -26.66 4.03 19.70
C TRP A 391 -26.67 2.56 20.14
N LYS A 392 -25.69 1.76 19.73
CA LYS A 392 -25.58 0.35 20.11
C LYS A 392 -25.40 0.17 21.62
N ALA A 393 -24.78 1.13 22.29
CA ALA A 393 -24.64 1.18 23.75
C ALA A 393 -25.92 1.65 24.49
N GLY A 394 -26.99 1.98 23.77
CA GLY A 394 -28.28 2.39 24.34
C GLY A 394 -28.33 3.83 24.85
N LYS A 395 -27.37 4.70 24.45
CA LYS A 395 -27.28 6.08 24.95
C LYS A 395 -28.55 6.92 24.69
N PHE A 396 -29.26 6.59 23.61
CA PHE A 396 -30.46 7.31 23.17
C PHE A 396 -31.77 6.60 23.56
N GLY A 397 -31.71 5.57 24.40
CA GLY A 397 -32.87 4.74 24.75
C GLY A 397 -33.29 3.78 23.65
N ASP A 398 -34.54 3.32 23.71
CA ASP A 398 -35.13 2.41 22.73
C ASP A 398 -35.65 3.19 21.52
N VAL A 399 -34.72 3.60 20.67
CA VAL A 399 -35.00 4.33 19.42
C VAL A 399 -34.40 3.60 18.23
N SER A 400 -34.96 3.83 17.05
CA SER A 400 -34.41 3.29 15.81
C SER A 400 -32.96 3.75 15.59
N LEU A 401 -32.16 2.99 14.83
CA LEU A 401 -30.81 3.41 14.44
C LEU A 401 -30.85 4.82 13.85
N SER A 402 -31.76 5.04 12.91
CA SER A 402 -31.97 6.32 12.23
C SER A 402 -32.16 7.47 13.21
N ASP A 403 -33.07 7.32 14.19
CA ASP A 403 -33.33 8.33 15.21
C ASP A 403 -32.13 8.55 16.13
N GLY A 404 -31.45 7.48 16.54
CA GLY A 404 -30.24 7.57 17.34
C GLY A 404 -29.13 8.40 16.68
N ILE A 405 -28.92 8.22 15.37
CA ILE A 405 -27.93 9.01 14.62
C ILE A 405 -28.36 10.49 14.53
N ILE A 406 -29.66 10.75 14.33
CA ILE A 406 -30.19 12.12 14.33
C ILE A 406 -30.00 12.79 15.70
N GLU A 407 -30.26 12.08 16.80
CA GLU A 407 -30.03 12.59 18.16
C GLU A 407 -28.55 12.92 18.39
N PHE A 408 -27.64 12.05 17.94
CA PHE A 408 -26.20 12.31 17.98
C PHE A 408 -25.84 13.59 17.19
N ALA A 409 -26.37 13.74 15.97
CA ALA A 409 -26.08 14.86 15.08
C ALA A 409 -26.51 16.22 15.64
N LYS A 410 -27.45 16.29 16.60
CA LYS A 410 -27.86 17.57 17.24
C LYS A 410 -26.71 18.28 17.96
N THR A 411 -25.69 17.55 18.38
CA THR A 411 -24.55 18.07 19.14
C THR A 411 -23.22 18.01 18.38
N HIS A 412 -23.24 17.54 17.13
CA HIS A 412 -22.05 17.30 16.32
C HIS A 412 -22.19 17.99 14.96
N GLU A 413 -21.63 19.19 14.86
CA GLU A 413 -21.82 20.08 13.70
C GLU A 413 -21.28 19.50 12.39
N GLU A 414 -20.20 18.70 12.41
CA GLU A 414 -19.68 18.08 11.20
C GLU A 414 -20.61 16.97 10.67
N LEU A 415 -21.12 16.09 11.53
CA LEU A 415 -22.11 15.09 11.12
C LEU A 415 -23.40 15.76 10.64
N LYS A 416 -23.87 16.78 11.37
CA LYS A 416 -25.01 17.61 10.94
C LYS A 416 -24.76 18.28 9.58
N GLY A 417 -23.53 18.73 9.33
CA GLY A 417 -23.09 19.25 8.05
C GLY A 417 -23.14 18.20 6.92
N ALA A 418 -22.90 16.93 7.23
CA ALA A 418 -23.03 15.85 6.27
C ALA A 418 -24.49 15.61 5.84
N PHE A 419 -25.47 15.75 6.75
CA PHE A 419 -26.90 15.70 6.40
C PHE A 419 -27.27 16.78 5.36
N LEU A 420 -26.78 18.01 5.55
CA LEU A 420 -26.97 19.12 4.61
C LEU A 420 -26.24 18.92 3.28
N THR A 421 -25.09 18.25 3.32
CA THR A 421 -24.28 17.99 2.13
C THR A 421 -24.92 16.92 1.25
N PHE A 422 -25.32 15.79 1.84
CA PHE A 422 -25.77 14.59 1.14
C PHE A 422 -27.28 14.39 1.27
N GLN A 423 -28.07 15.41 0.93
CA GLN A 423 -29.51 15.43 1.22
C GLN A 423 -30.30 14.28 0.62
N LYS A 424 -29.94 13.81 -0.58
CA LYS A 424 -30.60 12.63 -1.18
C LYS A 424 -30.43 11.39 -0.31
N ASP A 425 -29.22 11.20 0.23
CA ASP A 425 -28.94 10.10 1.15
C ASP A 425 -29.64 10.33 2.49
N ALA A 426 -29.63 11.56 3.00
CA ALA A 426 -30.30 11.93 4.23
C ALA A 426 -31.82 11.68 4.17
N ASP A 427 -32.48 12.11 3.09
CA ASP A 427 -33.92 11.93 2.88
C ASP A 427 -34.28 10.44 2.75
N GLN A 428 -33.42 9.63 2.13
CA GLN A 428 -33.64 8.19 1.96
C GLN A 428 -33.39 7.38 3.25
N ILE A 429 -32.33 7.70 3.99
CA ILE A 429 -31.86 6.89 5.14
C ILE A 429 -32.46 7.40 6.46
N TYR A 430 -32.75 8.70 6.55
CA TYR A 430 -33.16 9.40 7.76
C TYR A 430 -34.43 10.24 7.55
N PRO A 431 -35.60 9.60 7.35
CA PRO A 431 -36.84 10.34 7.10
C PRO A 431 -37.18 11.32 8.22
N GLY A 432 -37.54 12.55 7.85
CA GLY A 432 -37.84 13.64 8.78
C GLY A 432 -36.62 14.31 9.44
N TRP A 433 -35.39 14.03 8.97
CA TRP A 433 -34.18 14.62 9.55
C TRP A 433 -34.19 16.15 9.57
N LYS A 434 -34.80 16.80 8.56
CA LYS A 434 -34.87 18.26 8.46
C LYS A 434 -35.57 18.86 9.67
N GLU A 435 -36.78 18.39 9.95
CA GLU A 435 -37.56 18.85 11.11
C GLU A 435 -36.84 18.54 12.43
N LYS A 436 -36.32 17.32 12.57
CA LYS A 436 -35.64 16.85 13.79
C LYS A 436 -34.32 17.59 14.07
N LEU A 437 -33.64 18.09 13.04
CA LEU A 437 -32.41 18.88 13.15
C LEU A 437 -32.64 20.39 13.06
N GLY A 438 -33.91 20.83 12.97
CA GLY A 438 -34.30 22.25 12.99
C GLY A 438 -34.10 23.00 11.66
N TYR A 439 -34.15 22.30 10.52
CA TYR A 439 -34.06 22.86 9.18
C TYR A 439 -35.45 23.10 8.58
N THR A 440 -35.78 24.36 8.29
CA THR A 440 -37.11 24.78 7.79
C THR A 440 -37.08 25.39 6.38
N GLY A 441 -36.10 25.06 5.52
CA GLY A 441 -35.98 25.63 4.16
C GLY A 441 -35.35 24.70 3.12
N GLU A 442 -35.56 25.02 1.83
CA GLU A 442 -34.85 24.40 0.70
C GLU A 442 -33.40 24.92 0.64
N SER A 443 -32.48 24.29 1.35
CA SER A 443 -31.06 24.61 1.20
C SER A 443 -30.48 23.73 0.10
N SER A 444 -30.18 24.23 -1.09
CA SER A 444 -29.23 23.56 -1.99
C SER A 444 -27.83 24.05 -1.64
N VAL A 445 -27.08 23.23 -0.89
CA VAL A 445 -25.71 23.58 -0.53
C VAL A 445 -24.79 23.00 -1.61
N GLN A 446 -24.23 23.87 -2.47
CA GLN A 446 -23.12 23.46 -3.33
C GLN A 446 -21.92 23.06 -2.45
N ALA A 447 -21.17 22.04 -2.86
CA ALA A 447 -19.92 21.69 -2.19
C ALA A 447 -19.03 22.93 -2.07
N ALA A 448 -18.32 23.09 -0.95
CA ALA A 448 -17.42 24.21 -0.77
C ALA A 448 -16.45 24.31 -1.95
N THR A 449 -16.36 25.49 -2.57
CA THR A 449 -15.27 25.82 -3.46
C THR A 449 -14.01 25.97 -2.61
N PHE A 450 -13.02 25.10 -2.86
CA PHE A 450 -11.75 25.18 -2.16
C PHE A 450 -10.95 26.36 -2.72
N ASP A 451 -10.89 27.45 -1.95
CA ASP A 451 -10.04 28.59 -2.26
C ASP A 451 -8.60 28.30 -1.82
N TRP A 452 -7.77 27.89 -2.79
CA TRP A 452 -6.34 27.63 -2.61
C TRP A 452 -5.56 28.87 -2.15
N ALA A 453 -6.15 30.08 -2.17
CA ALA A 453 -5.50 31.31 -1.71
C ALA A 453 -5.49 31.50 -0.18
N LYS A 454 -6.15 30.63 0.60
CA LYS A 454 -5.98 30.60 2.06
C LYS A 454 -4.60 30.02 2.41
N LYS A 455 -3.64 30.94 2.45
CA LYS A 455 -2.25 30.77 2.90
C LYS A 455 -2.17 29.84 4.12
N ALA A 456 -1.58 28.67 3.93
CA ALA A 456 -0.82 28.04 5.00
C ALA A 456 0.33 29.01 5.35
N ALA A 457 0.14 29.82 6.39
CA ALA A 457 1.24 30.53 7.02
C ALA A 457 2.10 29.48 7.73
N ALA A 458 2.96 28.81 6.98
CA ALA A 458 4.01 28.00 7.56
C ALA A 458 4.93 28.95 8.34
N ALA A 459 5.01 28.74 9.65
CA ALA A 459 5.97 29.42 10.50
C ALA A 459 7.38 29.29 9.88
N PRO A 460 8.15 30.38 9.78
CA PRO A 460 9.57 30.25 9.48
C PRO A 460 10.20 29.35 10.55
N TYR A 461 11.14 28.52 10.10
CA TYR A 461 11.97 27.66 10.93
C TYR A 461 12.50 28.43 12.16
N ILE A 462 12.02 28.08 13.36
CA ILE A 462 12.63 28.46 14.64
C ILE A 462 12.96 27.14 15.35
N GLY A 463 14.06 26.52 14.94
CA GLY A 463 14.65 25.37 15.62
C GLY A 463 15.50 25.85 16.80
N GLY A 464 14.91 25.99 17.98
CA GLY A 464 15.66 26.13 19.22
C GLY A 464 16.00 24.75 19.78
N TRP A 465 17.27 24.36 19.78
CA TRP A 465 17.76 23.21 20.56
C TRP A 465 18.60 23.71 21.73
N VAL A 466 18.19 23.36 22.94
CA VAL A 466 18.98 23.50 24.17
C VAL A 466 19.91 22.29 24.23
N TYR A 467 21.22 22.50 24.06
CA TYR A 467 22.21 21.46 24.32
C TYR A 467 22.98 21.79 25.60
N ALA A 468 22.84 20.92 26.60
CA ALA A 468 23.64 20.95 27.82
C ALA A 468 25.08 20.52 27.49
N LYS A 469 26.05 21.35 27.91
CA LYS A 469 27.49 21.14 27.73
C LYS A 469 27.98 19.95 28.58
N THR A 470 28.47 18.89 27.96
CA THR A 470 29.49 18.01 28.57
C THR A 470 30.88 18.47 28.13
N PRO A 471 31.77 18.87 29.04
CA PRO A 471 33.13 19.26 28.71
C PRO A 471 34.05 18.04 28.71
N ASN A 472 34.56 17.67 27.53
CA ASN A 472 35.87 17.05 27.26
C ASN A 472 35.79 16.07 26.08
N VAL A 473 36.04 16.57 24.87
CA VAL A 473 36.69 15.78 23.82
C VAL A 473 37.66 16.70 23.09
N GLU A 474 38.95 16.47 23.27
CA GLU A 474 40.03 17.09 22.50
C GLU A 474 40.14 16.41 21.13
N GLY A 475 40.03 17.20 20.06
CA GLY A 475 40.76 17.02 18.81
C GLY A 475 40.37 15.89 17.85
N VAL A 476 39.35 16.13 17.00
CA VAL A 476 39.31 15.66 15.59
C VAL A 476 38.52 16.70 14.77
N TYR A 477 39.16 17.31 13.76
CA TYR A 477 38.50 18.29 12.88
C TYR A 477 37.83 17.58 11.70
N TRP A 478 36.52 17.78 11.56
CA TRP A 478 35.72 17.37 10.41
C TRP A 478 35.37 18.65 9.64
N ASN A 479 35.75 18.74 8.37
CA ASN A 479 35.25 19.79 7.49
C ASN A 479 34.32 19.14 6.46
N GLU A 480 33.03 19.29 6.69
CA GLU A 480 32.02 18.87 5.73
C GLU A 480 31.77 20.06 4.79
N VAL A 481 32.25 19.94 3.54
CA VAL A 481 31.91 20.91 2.50
C VAL A 481 30.73 20.34 1.72
N GLY A 482 29.54 20.84 2.06
CA GLY A 482 28.27 20.44 1.48
C GLY A 482 27.19 21.46 1.87
N TYR A 483 26.00 21.30 1.33
CA TYR A 483 24.83 22.10 1.69
C TYR A 483 23.77 21.17 2.29
N CYS A 484 23.12 21.60 3.37
CA CYS A 484 21.91 20.95 3.88
C CYS A 484 20.82 20.93 2.78
N PRO A 485 19.81 20.06 2.88
CA PRO A 485 18.72 19.99 1.88
C PRO A 485 17.90 21.28 1.69
N ASP A 486 18.09 22.28 2.55
CA ASP A 486 17.49 23.62 2.48
C ASP A 486 18.41 24.69 1.86
N GLY A 487 19.62 24.31 1.41
CA GLY A 487 20.59 25.21 0.81
C GLY A 487 21.53 25.91 1.78
N THR A 488 21.54 25.54 3.07
CA THR A 488 22.49 26.08 4.05
C THR A 488 23.86 25.42 3.92
N ALA A 489 24.94 26.19 3.77
CA ALA A 489 26.29 25.65 3.71
C ALA A 489 26.66 25.00 5.06
N MET A 490 27.04 23.73 5.05
CA MET A 490 27.28 22.93 6.26
C MET A 490 28.46 23.43 7.10
N ASN A 491 29.37 24.21 6.51
CA ASN A 491 30.42 24.91 7.24
C ASN A 491 29.90 26.02 8.19
N LEU A 492 28.64 26.43 8.06
CA LEU A 492 27.96 27.36 8.96
C LEU A 492 27.23 26.66 10.13
N ALA A 493 27.17 25.32 10.13
CA ALA A 493 26.52 24.53 11.17
C ALA A 493 27.51 24.00 12.25
N GLY A 494 28.81 24.25 12.08
CA GLY A 494 29.90 23.81 12.97
C GLY A 494 30.47 24.91 13.88
N ASN A 495 31.21 24.51 14.92
CA ASN A 495 31.74 25.32 16.02
C ASN A 495 32.46 26.63 15.60
N GLU A 496 32.42 27.67 16.46
CA GLU A 496 32.74 29.11 16.28
C GLU A 496 34.05 29.47 15.53
N THR A 497 34.95 28.51 15.31
CA THR A 497 36.27 28.68 14.70
C THR A 497 36.28 28.88 13.19
N ASN A 498 35.18 28.65 12.47
CA ASN A 498 35.10 28.75 11.01
C ASN A 498 34.25 29.94 10.50
N HIS A 499 33.99 30.94 11.35
CA HIS A 499 33.28 32.16 10.93
C HIS A 499 34.20 33.14 10.18
N PRO A 500 33.89 33.52 8.92
CA PRO A 500 34.71 34.44 8.14
C PRO A 500 34.82 35.83 8.76
N GLU A 501 33.80 36.27 9.50
CA GLU A 501 33.82 37.53 10.25
C GLU A 501 34.77 37.57 11.47
N LYS A 502 35.32 36.43 11.91
CA LYS A 502 36.22 36.34 13.08
C LYS A 502 37.63 35.83 12.76
N ILE A 503 37.89 35.43 11.51
CA ILE A 503 39.23 35.00 11.05
C ILE A 503 40.15 36.23 10.95
N LYS A 504 41.19 36.28 11.80
CA LYS A 504 42.29 37.24 11.63
C LYS A 504 43.07 36.89 10.36
N LYS A 505 43.73 37.90 9.78
CA LYS A 505 44.57 37.78 8.57
C LYS A 505 45.36 36.48 8.54
N ASP A 506 45.27 35.75 7.44
CA ASP A 506 46.01 34.53 7.19
C ASP A 506 47.52 34.79 7.41
N MET A 507 48.11 34.04 8.35
CA MET A 507 49.50 34.18 8.77
C MET A 507 50.45 33.29 7.96
N HIS A 508 49.94 32.49 7.01
CA HIS A 508 50.76 31.62 6.17
C HIS A 508 51.33 32.39 4.97
N THR A 509 52.59 32.12 4.65
CA THR A 509 53.29 32.71 3.50
C THR A 509 53.07 31.87 2.23
N PRO A 510 52.97 32.47 1.03
CA PRO A 510 52.88 31.71 -0.23
C PRO A 510 54.03 30.69 -0.35
N GLY A 511 53.69 29.42 -0.58
CA GLY A 511 54.65 28.31 -0.58
C GLY A 511 54.70 27.48 0.71
N SER A 512 53.88 27.81 1.71
CA SER A 512 53.75 27.00 2.93
C SER A 512 53.08 25.65 2.65
N THR A 513 53.56 24.60 3.31
CA THR A 513 53.01 23.23 3.19
C THR A 513 51.59 23.17 3.73
N LEU A 514 50.65 22.67 2.94
CA LEU A 514 49.28 22.46 3.38
C LEU A 514 49.19 21.35 4.45
N PRO A 515 48.32 21.47 5.46
CA PRO A 515 48.10 20.41 6.42
C PRO A 515 47.50 19.18 5.73
N LYS A 516 47.94 17.98 6.15
CA LYS A 516 47.42 16.71 5.64
C LYS A 516 45.95 16.55 6.04
N SER A 517 45.07 16.46 5.05
CA SER A 517 43.66 16.12 5.20
C SER A 517 43.36 14.83 4.44
N PHE A 518 42.53 13.95 5.01
CA PHE A 518 41.97 12.81 4.32
C PHE A 518 40.64 13.21 3.67
N TYR A 519 40.56 13.17 2.34
CA TYR A 519 39.30 13.34 1.61
C TYR A 519 38.80 11.97 1.17
N MET A 520 37.59 11.60 1.59
CA MET A 520 36.87 10.45 1.03
C MET A 520 36.02 10.89 -0.16
N ASN A 521 36.10 10.11 -1.23
CA ASN A 521 35.47 10.35 -2.54
C ASN A 521 33.94 10.44 -2.43
N ALA A 522 33.34 11.51 -2.94
CA ALA A 522 31.89 11.67 -3.01
C ALA A 522 31.39 11.34 -4.42
N VAL A 523 30.34 10.50 -4.50
CA VAL A 523 29.60 10.25 -5.75
C VAL A 523 28.62 11.41 -5.95
N GLY A 524 28.71 12.11 -7.09
CA GLY A 524 27.77 13.18 -7.43
C GLY A 524 28.24 14.06 -8.60
N TYR A 525 27.46 15.11 -8.89
CA TYR A 525 27.69 16.05 -9.99
C TYR A 525 27.61 17.50 -9.47
N LEU A 526 28.37 18.41 -10.08
CA LEU A 526 28.23 19.85 -9.90
C LEU A 526 26.90 20.36 -10.50
N PRO A 527 26.42 21.56 -10.12
CA PRO A 527 25.16 22.13 -10.63
C PRO A 527 25.09 22.28 -12.15
N ASP A 528 26.23 22.30 -12.84
CA ASP A 528 26.35 22.37 -14.30
C ASP A 528 26.43 20.99 -14.99
N GLY A 529 26.33 19.90 -14.23
CA GLY A 529 26.38 18.53 -14.73
C GLY A 529 27.78 17.91 -14.76
N THR A 530 28.82 18.60 -14.26
CA THR A 530 30.19 18.05 -14.22
C THR A 530 30.32 16.97 -13.13
N PRO A 531 30.77 15.74 -13.45
CA PRO A 531 31.02 14.71 -12.45
C PRO A 531 32.04 15.17 -11.40
N LEU A 532 31.79 14.92 -10.11
CA LEU A 532 32.68 15.37 -9.03
C LEU A 532 34.10 14.78 -9.12
N ASN A 533 34.27 13.61 -9.74
CA ASN A 533 35.59 13.02 -10.01
C ASN A 533 36.40 13.79 -11.07
N MET A 534 35.77 14.68 -11.85
CA MET A 534 36.44 15.59 -12.80
C MET A 534 36.70 16.98 -12.21
N ALA A 535 36.08 17.32 -11.08
CA ALA A 535 36.21 18.62 -10.42
C ALA A 535 37.31 18.65 -9.34
N GLY A 536 37.90 17.51 -9.00
CA GLY A 536 38.98 17.36 -8.02
C GLY A 536 40.37 17.77 -8.53
N ASN A 537 41.35 17.80 -7.61
CA ASN A 537 42.75 18.21 -7.87
C ASN A 537 43.36 17.48 -9.08
N GLU A 538 44.26 18.15 -9.82
CA GLU A 538 44.80 17.75 -11.15
C GLU A 538 45.34 16.31 -11.24
N VAL A 539 45.70 15.71 -10.11
CA VAL A 539 46.32 14.38 -9.99
C VAL A 539 45.38 13.23 -10.40
N ASN A 540 44.06 13.43 -10.36
CA ASN A 540 43.06 12.38 -10.65
C ASN A 540 42.34 12.55 -12.01
N HIS A 541 42.86 13.42 -12.89
CA HIS A 541 42.29 13.63 -14.23
C HIS A 541 42.75 12.52 -15.19
N PRO A 542 41.83 11.72 -15.79
CA PRO A 542 42.18 10.59 -16.67
C PRO A 542 43.04 11.00 -17.87
N GLU A 543 42.82 12.19 -18.40
CA GLU A 543 43.56 12.79 -19.52
C GLU A 543 44.98 13.28 -19.18
N LYS A 544 45.38 13.35 -17.90
CA LYS A 544 46.71 13.85 -17.45
C LYS A 544 47.57 12.81 -16.75
N ILE A 545 47.04 11.59 -16.53
CA ILE A 545 47.83 10.46 -16.06
C ILE A 545 48.72 10.00 -17.21
N GLY A 546 50.01 10.37 -17.14
CA GLY A 546 51.04 9.76 -17.97
C GLY A 546 51.13 8.24 -17.72
N PRO A 547 51.82 7.48 -18.60
CA PRO A 547 51.94 6.04 -18.43
C PRO A 547 52.51 5.68 -17.05
N ASP A 548 51.99 4.59 -16.46
CA ASP A 548 52.37 4.10 -15.14
C ASP A 548 53.91 3.97 -15.03
N PRO A 549 54.57 4.74 -14.15
CA PRO A 549 56.03 4.74 -14.04
C PRO A 549 56.57 3.50 -13.31
N HIS A 550 55.71 2.62 -12.79
CA HIS A 550 56.12 1.40 -12.09
C HIS A 550 56.36 0.24 -13.07
N LYS A 551 57.34 -0.62 -12.78
CA LYS A 551 57.60 -1.86 -13.54
C LYS A 551 57.00 -3.06 -12.80
N ASN A 552 56.66 -4.12 -13.54
CA ASN A 552 56.22 -5.39 -12.95
C ASN A 552 57.21 -5.84 -11.86
N GLY A 553 56.71 -5.99 -10.63
CA GLY A 553 57.50 -6.37 -9.45
C GLY A 553 57.84 -5.22 -8.48
N SER A 554 57.37 -3.99 -8.73
CA SER A 554 57.53 -2.90 -7.76
C SER A 554 56.78 -3.17 -6.44
N PRO A 555 57.39 -2.90 -5.27
CA PRO A 555 56.76 -3.10 -3.96
C PRO A 555 55.66 -2.06 -3.69
N LEU A 556 54.53 -2.51 -3.11
CA LEU A 556 53.43 -1.65 -2.68
C LEU A 556 53.83 -0.79 -1.47
N PRO A 557 53.44 0.49 -1.40
CA PRO A 557 53.75 1.36 -0.27
C PRO A 557 53.00 0.92 1.02
N PRO A 558 53.68 0.78 2.17
CA PRO A 558 53.03 0.44 3.46
C PRO A 558 52.49 1.66 4.25
N PRO A 559 51.48 1.50 5.13
CA PRO A 559 50.68 0.29 5.38
C PRO A 559 49.23 0.37 4.85
N LEU A 560 48.77 -0.79 4.39
CA LEU A 560 47.41 -1.18 3.99
C LEU A 560 46.41 -1.13 5.17
N LYS A 561 46.17 0.03 5.76
CA LYS A 561 45.05 0.26 6.70
C LYS A 561 44.20 1.39 6.16
N GLY A 562 43.09 1.04 5.52
CA GLY A 562 42.12 2.03 5.04
C GLY A 562 41.30 1.64 3.82
N TYR A 563 41.57 0.50 3.17
CA TYR A 563 40.73 0.06 2.06
C TYR A 563 39.45 -0.58 2.61
N VAL A 564 38.33 0.12 2.45
CA VAL A 564 36.98 -0.39 2.71
C VAL A 564 36.27 -0.43 1.36
N ASN A 565 36.07 -1.66 0.86
CA ASN A 565 35.27 -2.07 -0.31
C ASN A 565 35.46 -1.31 -1.63
N ASP A 566 36.31 -1.86 -2.50
CA ASP A 566 36.26 -1.61 -3.95
C ASP A 566 35.38 -2.67 -4.65
N ILE A 567 34.81 -2.28 -5.79
CA ILE A 567 34.18 -3.18 -6.77
C ILE A 567 35.19 -3.38 -7.92
N GLY A 568 35.59 -4.62 -8.21
CA GLY A 568 36.57 -4.92 -9.26
C GLY A 568 37.12 -6.35 -9.20
N TYR A 569 38.09 -6.66 -10.07
CA TYR A 569 38.80 -7.94 -10.14
C TYR A 569 40.31 -7.72 -9.98
N THR A 570 41.01 -8.66 -9.33
CA THR A 570 42.47 -8.71 -9.29
C THR A 570 43.06 -9.01 -10.68
N PRO A 571 44.36 -8.77 -10.90
CA PRO A 571 45.00 -8.95 -12.21
C PRO A 571 44.93 -10.38 -12.79
N ASP A 572 44.61 -11.39 -11.97
CA ASP A 572 44.40 -12.78 -12.37
C ASP A 572 42.91 -13.15 -12.59
N GLY A 573 41.99 -12.19 -12.42
CA GLY A 573 40.55 -12.36 -12.64
C GLY A 573 39.73 -12.72 -11.39
N THR A 574 40.28 -12.59 -10.18
CA THR A 574 39.54 -12.89 -8.94
C THR A 574 38.74 -11.67 -8.44
N PRO A 575 37.44 -11.79 -8.13
CA PRO A 575 36.64 -10.70 -7.58
C PRO A 575 37.20 -10.14 -6.26
N MET A 576 37.27 -8.80 -6.14
CA MET A 576 37.81 -8.08 -4.97
C MET A 576 37.00 -8.34 -3.68
N ASP A 577 35.73 -8.70 -3.76
CA ASP A 577 34.87 -9.05 -2.61
C ASP A 577 35.26 -10.40 -1.96
N LYS A 578 36.09 -11.21 -2.61
CA LYS A 578 36.64 -12.46 -2.08
C LYS A 578 38.08 -12.35 -1.59
N ALA A 579 38.72 -11.19 -1.75
CA ALA A 579 40.16 -11.02 -1.55
C ALA A 579 40.57 -10.33 -0.22
N GLY A 580 39.64 -9.89 0.65
CA GLY A 580 39.98 -9.11 1.86
C GLY A 580 39.22 -9.45 3.16
N ASN A 581 39.90 -10.21 4.05
CA ASN A 581 39.78 -10.38 5.52
C ASN A 581 38.44 -10.63 6.26
N LEU A 582 38.30 -11.89 6.72
CA LEU A 582 38.07 -12.32 8.12
C LEU A 582 36.87 -11.80 8.94
N SER A 583 35.69 -11.63 8.34
CA SER A 583 34.41 -11.58 9.08
C SER A 583 33.40 -12.66 8.69
N VAL A 584 33.81 -13.69 7.96
CA VAL A 584 32.96 -14.87 7.67
C VAL A 584 33.66 -16.16 8.08
N LYS A 585 33.62 -16.46 9.38
CA LYS A 585 33.72 -17.82 9.93
C LYS A 585 32.71 -18.00 11.07
N LYS A 586 31.43 -18.12 10.72
CA LYS A 586 30.49 -19.20 11.07
C LYS A 586 29.09 -18.80 10.66
#